data_AF-A0A0B1TIL9-F1
#
_entry.id   AF-A0A0B1TIL9-F1
#
_cell.length_a   1.000
_cell.length_b   1.000
_cell.length_c   1.000
_cell.angle_alpha   90.00
_cell.angle_beta   90.00
_cell.angle_gamma   90.00
#
_symmetry.space_group_name_H-M   'P 1'
#
loop_
_entity.id
_entity.type
_entity.pdbx_description
1 polymer ?
#
loop_
_entity_poly.entity_id
_entity_poly.type
_entity_poly.pdbx_seq_one_letter_code
_entity_poly.pdbx_strand_id
1 'polypeptide(L)' 'MDASIPISYQVFYVVIPTISLIGNCSVVYVTIRSRTLRSACNVFIALISLGDAAHMFAHFAMIILYYV' A
#
# COMPACT_ATOMS: atom_id res chain seq x y z
N MET A 1 -20.67 -5.54 18.39
CA MET A 1 -21.52 -4.60 17.63
C MET A 1 -21.32 -4.92 16.17
N ASP A 2 -22.16 -5.82 15.69
CA ASP A 2 -22.32 -6.32 14.32
C ASP A 2 -22.76 -5.18 13.38
N ALA A 3 -21.83 -4.28 13.07
CA ALA A 3 -22.01 -3.30 12.02
C ALA A 3 -22.08 -4.06 10.68
N SER A 4 -23.29 -4.24 10.15
CA SER A 4 -23.52 -4.72 8.78
C SER A 4 -23.04 -3.66 7.79
N ILE A 5 -21.72 -3.56 7.62
CA ILE A 5 -21.10 -2.74 6.60
C ILE A 5 -21.48 -3.39 5.26
N PRO A 6 -22.12 -2.66 4.34
CA PRO A 6 -22.56 -3.23 3.08
C PRO A 6 -21.37 -3.85 2.35
N ILE A 7 -21.56 -5.06 1.79
CA ILE A 7 -20.51 -5.87 1.15
C ILE A 7 -19.72 -5.06 0.11
N SER A 8 -20.38 -4.12 -0.58
CA SER A 8 -19.74 -3.18 -1.49
C SER A 8 -18.61 -2.39 -0.83
N TYR A 9 -18.80 -1.87 0.37
CA TYR A 9 -17.76 -1.15 1.12
C TYR A 9 -16.60 -2.06 1.54
N GLN A 10 -16.89 -3.31 1.90
CA GLN A 10 -15.86 -4.30 2.25
C GLN A 10 -14.96 -4.61 1.05
N VAL A 11 -15.54 -4.74 -0.15
CA VAL A 11 -14.77 -4.98 -1.39
C VAL A 11 -13.86 -3.79 -1.71
N PHE A 12 -14.37 -2.55 -1.62
CA PHE A 12 -13.51 -1.37 -1.81
C PHE A 12 -12.37 -1.31 -0.79
N TYR A 13 -12.64 -1.62 0.47
CA TYR A 13 -11.62 -1.65 1.53
C TYR A 13 -10.55 -2.73 1.37
N VAL A 14 -10.79 -3.77 0.55
CA VAL A 14 -9.79 -4.82 0.25
C VAL A 14 -9.09 -4.55 -1.09
N VAL A 15 -9.82 -4.08 -2.10
CA VAL A 15 -9.30 -3.85 -3.45
C VAL A 15 -8.36 -2.63 -3.51
N ILE A 16 -8.70 -1.55 -2.82
CA ILE A 16 -7.87 -0.33 -2.79
C ILE A 16 -6.47 -0.61 -2.17
N PRO A 17 -6.36 -1.23 -0.98
CA PRO A 17 -5.05 -1.51 -0.42
C PRO A 17 -4.27 -2.57 -1.21
N THR A 18 -4.93 -3.53 -1.86
CA THR A 18 -4.22 -4.52 -2.69
C THR A 18 -3.63 -3.89 -3.95
N ILE A 19 -4.39 -3.08 -4.68
CA ILE A 19 -3.90 -2.37 -5.87
C ILE A 19 -2.72 -1.46 -5.51
N SER A 20 -2.83 -0.73 -4.41
CA SER A 20 -1.78 0.20 -4.04
C SER A 20 -0.57 -0.48 -3.37
N LEU A 21 -0.73 -1.62 -2.70
CA LEU A 21 0.40 -2.47 -2.31
C LEU A 21 1.19 -2.91 -3.54
N ILE A 22 0.49 -3.40 -4.57
CA ILE A 22 1.11 -3.84 -5.84
C ILE A 22 1.80 -2.65 -6.53
N GLY A 23 1.13 -1.50 -6.62
CA GLY A 23 1.68 -0.28 -7.22
C GLY A 23 2.95 0.20 -6.52
N ASN A 24 2.92 0.30 -5.20
CA ASN A 24 4.07 0.74 -4.42
C ASN A 24 5.22 -0.26 -4.42
N CYS A 25 4.95 -1.56 -4.31
CA CYS A 25 5.98 -2.59 -4.46
C CYS A 25 6.66 -2.53 -5.84
N SER A 26 5.89 -2.24 -6.90
CA SER A 26 6.41 -2.11 -8.25
C SER A 26 7.35 -0.91 -8.39
N VAL A 27 6.98 0.25 -7.82
CA VAL A 27 7.80 1.47 -7.83
C VAL A 27 9.10 1.26 -7.04
N VAL A 28 9.02 0.66 -5.85
CA VAL A 28 10.22 0.31 -5.06
C VAL A 28 11.11 -0.66 -5.85
N TYR A 29 10.53 -1.70 -6.45
CA TYR A 29 11.28 -2.70 -7.23
C TYR A 29 12.01 -2.09 -8.43
N VAL A 30 11.31 -1.27 -9.23
CA VAL A 30 11.89 -0.57 -10.39
C VAL A 30 12.99 0.39 -9.95
N THR A 31 12.81 1.06 -8.81
CA THR A 31 13.81 2.00 -8.27
C THR A 31 15.06 1.28 -7.76
N ILE A 32 14.92 0.09 -7.17
CA ILE A 32 16.07 -0.75 -6.77
C ILE A 32 16.80 -1.33 -7.99
N ARG A 33 16.05 -1.73 -9.04
CA ARG A 33 16.61 -2.39 -10.23
C ARG A 33 17.42 -1.43 -11.12
N SER A 34 17.05 -0.16 -11.22
CA SER A 34 17.69 0.78 -12.15
C SER A 34 18.75 1.67 -11.46
N ARG A 35 20.03 1.24 -11.50
CA ARG A 35 21.14 2.02 -10.93
C ARG A 35 21.51 3.30 -11.71
N THR A 36 21.08 3.41 -12.96
CA THR A 36 21.47 4.51 -13.88
C THR A 36 20.69 5.81 -13.65
N LEU A 37 19.57 5.79 -12.90
CA LEU A 37 18.80 6.99 -12.53
C LEU A 37 18.81 7.25 -11.00
N ARG A 38 19.95 7.04 -10.33
CA ARG A 38 20.15 7.43 -8.91
C ARG A 38 20.31 8.96 -8.74
N SER A 39 19.43 9.73 -9.34
CA SER A 39 19.24 11.14 -8.95
C SER A 39 18.49 11.19 -7.63
N ALA A 40 18.76 12.21 -6.80
CA ALA A 40 18.09 12.39 -5.50
C ALA A 40 16.56 12.28 -5.60
N CYS A 41 15.98 12.72 -6.72
CA CYS A 41 14.55 12.64 -7.01
C CYS A 41 14.00 11.19 -6.97
N ASN A 42 14.68 10.23 -7.59
CA ASN A 42 14.21 8.84 -7.62
C ASN A 42 14.31 8.16 -6.25
N VAL A 43 15.25 8.59 -5.40
CA VAL A 43 15.35 8.10 -4.02
C VAL A 43 14.19 8.63 -3.17
N PHE A 44 13.80 9.90 -3.33
CA PHE A 44 12.63 10.45 -2.66
C PHE A 44 11.33 9.74 -3.07
N ILE A 45 11.18 9.42 -4.37
CA ILE A 45 10.02 8.66 -4.87
C ILE A 45 9.98 7.25 -4.25
N ALA A 46 11.13 6.57 -4.13
CA ALA A 46 11.19 5.27 -3.46
C ALA A 46 10.84 5.36 -1.97
N LEU A 47 11.31 6.38 -1.25
CA LEU A 47 11.00 6.60 0.16
C LEU A 47 9.51 6.88 0.39
N ILE A 48 8.90 7.70 -0.48
CA ILE A 48 7.46 7.96 -0.46
C ILE A 48 6.67 6.66 -0.69
N SER A 49 7.07 5.88 -1.69
CA SER A 49 6.40 4.61 -2.00
C SER A 49 6.54 3.57 -0.88
N LEU A 50 7.68 3.56 -0.19
CA LEU A 50 7.91 2.72 0.99
C LEU A 50 7.02 3.16 2.17
N GLY A 51 6.84 4.47 2.36
CA GLY A 51 5.90 5.04 3.33
C GLY A 51 4.45 4.65 3.05
N ASP A 52 4.04 4.70 1.79
CA ASP A 52 2.68 4.33 1.36
C ASP A 52 2.40 2.83 1.56
N ALA A 53 3.38 1.96 1.27
CA ALA A 53 3.30 0.53 1.54
C ALA A 53 3.19 0.23 3.06
N ALA A 54 3.95 0.93 3.90
CA ALA A 54 3.87 0.79 5.36
C ALA A 54 2.52 1.27 5.91
N HIS A 55 2.00 2.39 5.37
CA HIS A 55 0.70 2.93 5.75
C HIS A 55 -0.44 1.97 5.37
N MET A 56 -0.35 1.31 4.21
CA MET A 56 -1.32 0.27 3.83
C MET A 56 -1.24 -0.98 4.68
N PHE A 57 -0.05 -1.36 5.15
CA PHE A 57 0.11 -2.45 6.10
C PHE A 57 -0.61 -2.16 7.42
N ALA A 58 -0.53 -0.92 7.90
CA ALA A 58 -1.24 -0.49 9.11
C ALA A 58 -2.77 -0.52 8.93
N HIS A 59 -3.27 -0.06 7.79
CA HIS A 59 -4.69 -0.17 7.45
C HIS A 59 -5.15 -1.64 7.36
N PHE A 60 -4.34 -2.51 6.76
CA PHE A 60 -4.65 -3.93 6.66
C PHE A 60 -4.68 -4.60 8.05
N ALA A 61 -3.74 -4.27 8.93
CA ALA A 61 -3.71 -4.75 10.31
C ALA A 61 -4.91 -4.27 11.13
N MET A 62 -5.32 -3.00 10.97
CA MET A 62 -6.53 -2.45 11.59
C MET A 62 -7.80 -3.19 11.15
N ILE A 63 -7.92 -3.50 9.86
CA ILE A 63 -9.08 -4.24 9.32
C ILE A 63 -9.10 -5.67 9.87
N ILE A 64 -7.95 -6.36 9.91
CA ILE A 64 -7.85 -7.71 10.49
C ILE A 64 -8.23 -7.70 11.97
N LEU A 65 -7.71 -6.73 12.74
CA LEU A 65 -8.01 -6.62 14.17
C LEU A 65 -9.47 -6.28 14.44
N TYR A 66 -10.12 -5.51 13.57
CA TYR A 66 -11.55 -5.23 13.66
C TYR A 66 -12.42 -6.44 13.30
N TYR A 67 -11.89 -7.37 12.51
CA TYR A 67 -12.59 -8.59 12.09
C TYR A 67 -12.46 -9.75 13.10
N VAL A 68 -11.49 -9.68 14.02
CA VAL A 68 -11.28 -10.60 15.15
C VAL A 68 -12.11 -10.18 16.35
#